data_AF-A0A6V7PWT8-F1
#
_entry.id   AF-A0A6V7PWT8-F1
#
_cell.length_a   1.000
_cell.length_b   1.000
_cell.length_c   1.000
_cell.angle_alpha   90.00
_cell.angle_beta   90.00
_cell.angle_gamma   90.00
#
_symmetry.space_group_name_H-M   'P 1'
#
loop_
_entity.id
_entity.type
_entity.pdbx_description
1 polymer ?
#
loop_
_entity_poly.entity_id
_entity_poly.type
_entity_poly.pdbx_seq_one_letter_code
_entity_poly.pdbx_strand_id
1 'polypeptide(L)'
;MASRLLLSSRIRSLLSPHLRSSSLLLHPHPSPPPPSRDPLPLLLLRRHNLATSSTAAAAAASRRAAASSRGRPVDIGARARQLQNRRLWTYALTFGCVAGFIVIVLSNFQDQLVFYITPTDALQRFAENPSKNRFRLGGLVLEGSVVHPSASSPEMEFVVTDLITDILVRYEGSLPDLFREGHSVVVEGFLRPFSADVNGPNLAGPKRVGEGEEHGVLL
;
A
#
# COMPACT_ATOMS: atom_id res chain seq x y z
N MET A 1 -38.97 51.50 -4.72
CA MET A 1 -38.90 50.04 -4.94
C MET A 1 -37.55 49.72 -5.57
N ALA A 2 -36.50 49.81 -4.76
CA ALA A 2 -35.77 48.66 -4.18
C ALA A 2 -34.88 47.97 -5.22
N SER A 3 -33.69 48.56 -5.34
CA SER A 3 -32.59 48.22 -6.23
C SER A 3 -31.91 46.91 -5.81
N ARG A 4 -31.54 46.10 -6.81
CA ARG A 4 -30.81 44.84 -6.67
C ARG A 4 -29.39 45.09 -6.15
N LEU A 5 -29.15 44.70 -4.91
CA LEU A 5 -27.83 44.60 -4.31
C LEU A 5 -27.57 43.14 -3.99
N LEU A 6 -26.73 42.45 -4.78
CA LEU A 6 -25.91 41.37 -4.25
C LEU A 6 -24.51 41.45 -4.87
N LEU A 7 -23.65 41.92 -3.98
CA LEU A 7 -22.22 42.19 -4.00
C LEU A 7 -21.43 40.90 -4.25
N SER A 8 -20.81 40.75 -5.43
CA SER A 8 -19.79 39.73 -5.67
C SER A 8 -18.43 40.25 -5.21
N SER A 9 -18.08 39.96 -3.95
CA SER A 9 -16.77 40.30 -3.39
C SER A 9 -15.69 39.38 -3.97
N ARG A 10 -14.94 39.92 -4.95
CA ARG A 10 -13.63 39.41 -5.38
C ARG A 10 -12.60 39.69 -4.29
N ILE A 11 -12.09 38.65 -3.60
CA ILE A 11 -10.89 38.74 -2.76
C ILE A 11 -10.08 37.44 -2.82
N ARG A 12 -8.91 37.52 -3.47
CA ARG A 12 -7.64 36.81 -3.16
C ARG A 12 -6.62 37.31 -4.19
N SER A 13 -5.76 38.29 -3.90
CA SER A 13 -4.59 38.23 -3.00
C SER A 13 -3.75 36.97 -3.28
N LEU A 14 -2.79 37.07 -4.21
CA LEU A 14 -1.35 37.30 -3.96
C LEU A 14 -0.70 36.18 -3.14
N LEU A 15 0.02 35.26 -3.80
CA LEU A 15 1.34 34.83 -3.33
C LEU A 15 2.14 34.15 -4.44
N SER A 16 3.31 34.72 -4.68
CA SER A 16 4.36 34.26 -5.58
C SER A 16 4.93 32.89 -5.17
N PRO A 17 5.43 32.08 -6.12
CA PRO A 17 6.44 31.08 -5.81
C PRO A 17 7.81 31.52 -6.34
N HIS A 18 8.72 31.83 -5.42
CA HIS A 18 10.15 31.99 -5.68
C HIS A 18 10.81 30.63 -5.95
N LEU A 19 11.77 30.69 -6.86
CA LEU A 19 12.68 29.65 -7.34
C LEU A 19 13.43 28.86 -6.25
N ARG A 20 13.67 27.58 -6.52
CA ARG A 20 14.92 26.83 -6.22
C ARG A 20 14.90 25.57 -7.10
N SER A 21 15.57 25.59 -8.26
CA SER A 21 16.92 25.03 -8.48
C SER A 21 17.22 23.77 -7.68
N SER A 22 17.21 22.63 -8.36
CA SER A 22 17.99 21.44 -8.00
C SER A 22 18.26 20.64 -9.27
N SER A 23 19.44 20.87 -9.82
CA SER A 23 20.04 20.16 -10.93
C SER A 23 20.57 18.82 -10.43
N LEU A 24 20.12 17.68 -10.97
CA LEU A 24 20.91 16.44 -10.95
C LEU A 24 20.65 15.61 -12.22
N LEU A 25 21.76 15.37 -12.91
CA LEU A 25 22.02 14.53 -14.07
C LEU A 25 21.22 13.21 -14.10
N LEU A 26 20.59 12.89 -15.24
CA LEU A 26 20.56 11.50 -15.74
C LEU A 26 20.27 11.46 -17.26
N HIS A 27 21.14 10.74 -17.94
CA HIS A 27 21.30 10.41 -19.36
C HIS A 27 20.02 10.28 -20.25
N PRO A 28 20.05 10.78 -21.50
CA PRO A 28 18.98 10.56 -22.48
C PRO A 28 19.12 9.18 -23.14
N HIS A 29 18.09 8.33 -22.99
CA HIS A 29 17.97 7.08 -23.75
C HIS A 29 17.28 7.35 -25.10
N PRO A 30 17.89 7.00 -26.26
CA PRO A 30 17.29 7.24 -27.56
C PRO A 30 16.20 6.21 -27.90
N SER A 31 15.08 6.69 -28.43
CA SER A 31 14.02 5.91 -29.07
C SER A 31 14.47 5.37 -30.44
N PRO A 32 14.11 4.14 -30.84
CA PRO A 32 14.44 3.63 -32.18
C PRO A 32 13.51 4.22 -33.27
N PRO A 33 14.05 4.61 -34.45
CA PRO A 33 13.27 5.08 -35.60
C PRO A 33 12.70 3.94 -36.47
N PRO A 34 11.67 4.21 -37.29
CA PRO A 34 11.05 3.24 -38.20
C PRO A 34 11.86 3.06 -39.51
N PRO A 35 11.85 1.87 -40.14
CA PRO A 35 12.51 1.67 -41.42
C PRO A 35 11.66 2.12 -42.62
N SER A 36 12.28 2.95 -43.46
CA SER A 36 11.79 3.43 -44.76
C SER A 36 12.23 2.51 -45.92
N ARG A 37 11.27 2.21 -46.81
CA ARG A 37 11.32 2.10 -48.30
C ARG A 37 12.52 2.84 -48.94
N ASP A 38 13.23 2.45 -50.01
CA ASP A 38 13.06 1.65 -51.26
C ASP A 38 14.50 1.24 -51.75
N PRO A 39 14.89 0.88 -53.02
CA PRO A 39 14.17 0.56 -54.28
C PRO A 39 14.69 -0.72 -55.01
N LEU A 40 14.02 -1.08 -56.12
CA LEU A 40 14.41 -2.11 -57.09
C LEU A 40 15.68 -1.74 -57.89
N PRO A 41 16.38 -2.74 -58.48
CA PRO A 41 16.41 -2.75 -59.95
C PRO A 41 16.30 -4.14 -60.60
N LEU A 42 16.07 -4.07 -61.91
CA LEU A 42 15.64 -5.09 -62.86
C LEU A 42 16.75 -6.05 -63.34
N LEU A 43 16.28 -7.20 -63.87
CA LEU A 43 16.79 -7.95 -65.03
C LEU A 43 18.23 -8.50 -65.01
N LEU A 44 18.36 -9.84 -64.97
CA LEU A 44 19.24 -10.56 -65.92
C LEU A 44 18.92 -12.06 -66.03
N LEU A 45 18.13 -12.37 -67.06
CA LEU A 45 18.32 -13.45 -68.03
C LEU A 45 19.39 -14.53 -67.69
N ARG A 46 18.95 -15.77 -67.41
CA ARG A 46 19.61 -16.93 -68.04
C ARG A 46 18.68 -18.13 -68.19
N ARG A 47 18.25 -18.30 -69.44
CA ARG A 47 17.59 -19.47 -70.00
C ARG A 47 18.65 -20.49 -70.43
N HIS A 48 18.44 -21.76 -70.15
CA HIS A 48 18.84 -22.92 -70.97
C HIS A 48 18.04 -24.12 -70.41
N ASN A 49 16.97 -24.57 -71.07
CA ASN A 49 16.94 -25.50 -72.22
C ASN A 49 17.88 -26.71 -72.01
N LEU A 50 17.54 -27.95 -72.33
CA LEU A 50 16.33 -28.67 -72.75
C LEU A 50 16.81 -30.13 -72.80
N ALA A 51 15.92 -31.05 -72.45
CA ALA A 51 15.82 -32.44 -72.93
C ALA A 51 17.08 -33.31 -73.04
N THR A 52 17.04 -34.47 -72.38
CA THR A 52 17.06 -35.73 -73.14
C THR A 52 16.48 -36.88 -72.32
N SER A 53 15.55 -37.56 -72.97
CA SER A 53 14.87 -38.80 -72.61
C SER A 53 15.82 -40.00 -72.55
N SER A 54 15.62 -40.91 -71.61
CA SER A 54 15.61 -42.35 -71.94
C SER A 54 14.97 -43.16 -70.82
N THR A 55 14.39 -44.27 -71.24
CA THR A 55 13.32 -45.07 -70.68
C THR A 55 13.77 -46.17 -69.72
N ALA A 56 12.77 -46.60 -68.93
CA ALA A 56 12.56 -47.95 -68.44
C ALA A 56 13.16 -48.35 -67.07
N ALA A 57 12.33 -49.11 -66.35
CA ALA A 57 12.63 -49.92 -65.17
C ALA A 57 12.68 -49.18 -63.82
N ALA A 58 11.50 -49.01 -63.21
CA ALA A 58 11.21 -49.63 -61.90
C ALA A 58 9.78 -49.32 -61.49
N ALA A 59 8.85 -50.10 -62.03
CA ALA A 59 7.51 -50.24 -61.50
C ALA A 59 7.57 -50.88 -60.10
N ALA A 60 7.78 -50.10 -59.03
CA ALA A 60 7.49 -50.50 -57.64
C ALA A 60 7.81 -49.38 -56.62
N ALA A 61 7.16 -48.22 -56.68
CA ALA A 61 7.09 -47.33 -55.50
C ALA A 61 5.89 -46.37 -55.48
N SER A 62 4.90 -46.55 -56.36
CA SER A 62 3.66 -45.77 -56.39
C SER A 62 2.60 -46.25 -55.38
N ARG A 63 3.01 -46.83 -54.25
CA ARG A 63 2.08 -47.33 -53.21
C ARG A 63 2.60 -47.12 -51.79
N ARG A 64 2.78 -45.87 -51.35
CA ARG A 64 2.67 -45.46 -49.92
C ARG A 64 2.89 -43.95 -49.71
N ALA A 65 2.03 -43.13 -50.29
CA ALA A 65 1.82 -41.78 -49.76
C ALA A 65 0.42 -41.24 -50.06
N ALA A 66 -0.57 -42.13 -50.19
CA ALA A 66 -1.96 -41.76 -49.99
C ALA A 66 -2.33 -42.09 -48.54
N ALA A 67 -1.59 -41.52 -47.58
CA ALA A 67 -2.07 -41.48 -46.21
C ALA A 67 -3.22 -40.47 -46.23
N SER A 68 -4.42 -41.01 -46.42
CA SER A 68 -5.72 -40.36 -46.31
C SER A 68 -5.67 -39.06 -45.52
N SER A 69 -6.11 -37.96 -46.14
CA SER A 69 -6.73 -36.84 -45.45
C SER A 69 -8.02 -37.34 -44.77
N ARG A 70 -7.87 -38.22 -43.78
CA ARG A 70 -8.95 -38.73 -42.96
C ARG A 70 -9.40 -37.53 -42.14
N GLY A 71 -10.48 -36.90 -42.60
CA GLY A 71 -11.06 -35.71 -41.99
C GLY A 71 -11.11 -35.89 -40.48
N ARG A 72 -10.46 -34.96 -39.78
CA ARG A 72 -10.42 -34.98 -38.31
C ARG A 72 -11.88 -34.87 -37.84
N PRO A 73 -12.40 -35.84 -37.06
CA PRO A 73 -13.78 -35.77 -36.61
C PRO A 73 -13.96 -34.48 -35.81
N VAL A 74 -14.92 -33.65 -36.23
CA VAL A 74 -15.22 -32.41 -35.53
C VAL A 74 -16.03 -32.76 -34.30
N ASP A 75 -15.42 -32.71 -33.13
CA ASP A 75 -16.12 -32.91 -31.86
C ASP A 75 -17.01 -31.70 -31.55
N ILE A 76 -18.25 -31.74 -32.06
CA ILE A 76 -19.29 -30.73 -31.82
C ILE A 76 -19.57 -30.62 -30.31
N GLY A 77 -19.54 -31.74 -29.59
CA GLY A 77 -19.71 -31.77 -28.13
C GLY A 77 -18.58 -31.06 -27.37
N ALA A 78 -17.34 -31.15 -27.85
CA ALA A 78 -16.21 -30.44 -27.24
C ALA A 78 -16.34 -28.92 -27.43
N ARG A 79 -16.74 -28.47 -28.62
CA ARG A 79 -16.97 -27.04 -28.92
C ARG A 79 -18.17 -26.46 -28.15
N ALA A 80 -19.25 -27.23 -27.96
CA ALA A 80 -20.40 -26.81 -27.18
C ALA A 80 -20.05 -26.58 -25.69
N ARG A 81 -19.29 -27.51 -25.08
CA ARG A 81 -18.78 -27.37 -23.71
C ARG A 81 -17.81 -26.18 -23.57
N GLN A 82 -17.00 -25.92 -24.59
CA GLN A 82 -16.05 -24.81 -24.60
C GLN A 82 -16.74 -23.43 -24.50
N LEU A 83 -17.90 -23.23 -25.15
CA LEU A 83 -18.66 -21.98 -25.07
C LEU A 83 -19.37 -21.81 -23.72
N GLN A 84 -19.91 -22.89 -23.16
CA GLN A 84 -20.53 -22.89 -21.83
C GLN A 84 -19.48 -22.62 -20.73
N ASN A 85 -18.32 -23.28 -20.79
CA ASN A 85 -17.27 -23.09 -19.81
C ASN A 85 -16.68 -21.68 -19.88
N ARG A 86 -16.56 -21.09 -21.08
CA ARG A 86 -16.11 -19.69 -21.23
C ARG A 86 -17.00 -18.70 -20.47
N ARG A 87 -18.33 -18.89 -20.50
CA ARG A 87 -19.28 -18.04 -19.77
C ARG A 87 -19.18 -18.25 -18.25
N LEU A 88 -19.01 -19.50 -17.82
CA LEU A 88 -18.78 -19.81 -16.40
C LEU A 88 -17.49 -19.16 -15.89
N TRP A 89 -16.40 -19.24 -16.66
CA TRP A 89 -15.13 -18.59 -16.32
C TRP A 89 -15.27 -17.06 -16.25
N THR A 90 -16.02 -16.43 -17.15
CA THR A 90 -16.26 -14.99 -17.05
C THR A 90 -17.02 -14.61 -15.78
N TYR A 91 -18.05 -15.37 -15.40
CA TYR A 91 -18.79 -15.09 -14.16
C TYR A 91 -17.96 -15.36 -12.92
N ALA A 92 -17.19 -16.45 -12.90
CA ALA A 92 -16.29 -16.76 -11.81
C ALA A 92 -15.21 -15.68 -11.63
N LEU A 93 -14.66 -15.17 -12.73
CA LEU A 93 -13.68 -14.07 -12.70
C LEU A 93 -14.33 -12.79 -12.16
N THR A 94 -15.50 -12.40 -12.66
CA THR A 94 -16.20 -11.20 -12.20
C THR A 94 -16.55 -11.30 -10.71
N PHE A 95 -17.11 -12.43 -10.28
CA PHE A 95 -17.46 -12.65 -8.88
C PHE A 95 -16.20 -12.67 -7.99
N GLY A 96 -15.13 -13.32 -8.44
CA GLY A 96 -13.84 -13.33 -7.75
C GLY A 96 -13.24 -11.93 -7.60
N CYS A 97 -13.30 -11.10 -8.64
CA CYS A 97 -12.83 -9.72 -8.57
C CYS A 97 -13.64 -8.88 -7.58
N VAL A 98 -14.98 -9.00 -7.58
CA VAL A 98 -15.84 -8.27 -6.65
C VAL A 98 -15.59 -8.72 -5.21
N ALA A 99 -15.54 -10.04 -4.96
CA ALA A 99 -15.24 -10.58 -3.64
C ALA A 99 -13.86 -10.16 -3.14
N GLY A 100 -12.84 -10.23 -4.00
CA GLY A 100 -11.48 -9.78 -3.67
C GLY A 100 -11.43 -8.29 -3.34
N PHE A 101 -12.13 -7.45 -4.10
CA PHE A 101 -12.22 -6.02 -3.83
C PHE A 101 -12.84 -5.74 -2.45
N ILE A 102 -13.94 -6.42 -2.11
CA ILE A 102 -14.60 -6.27 -0.82
C ILE A 102 -13.66 -6.65 0.33
N VAL A 103 -12.93 -7.77 0.21
CA VAL A 103 -11.97 -8.20 1.23
C VAL A 103 -10.86 -7.17 1.43
N ILE A 104 -10.29 -6.65 0.34
CA ILE A 104 -9.23 -5.63 0.40
C ILE A 104 -9.74 -4.35 1.08
N VAL A 105 -10.93 -3.87 0.71
CA VAL A 105 -11.52 -2.66 1.29
C VAL A 105 -11.81 -2.85 2.78
N LEU A 106 -12.40 -3.98 3.18
CA LEU A 106 -12.68 -4.31 4.58
C LEU A 106 -11.38 -4.37 5.39
N SER A 107 -10.34 -5.02 4.86
CA SER A 107 -9.04 -5.11 5.51
C SER A 107 -8.42 -3.74 5.71
N ASN A 108 -8.38 -2.90 4.66
CA ASN A 108 -7.79 -1.57 4.74
C ASN A 108 -8.55 -0.65 5.70
N PHE A 109 -9.88 -0.73 5.73
CA PHE A 109 -10.70 0.07 6.62
C PHE A 109 -10.45 -0.27 8.10
N GLN A 110 -10.28 -1.57 8.44
CA GLN A 110 -9.95 -2.00 9.80
C GLN A 110 -8.60 -1.47 10.30
N ASP A 111 -7.67 -1.13 9.41
CA ASP A 111 -6.36 -0.56 9.76
C ASP A 111 -6.43 0.97 9.95
N GLN A 112 -7.43 1.63 9.39
CA GLN A 112 -7.61 3.09 9.52
C GLN A 112 -8.46 3.48 10.75
N LEU A 113 -9.16 2.53 11.37
CA LEU A 113 -9.97 2.82 12.56
C LEU A 113 -9.07 3.05 13.77
N VAL A 114 -9.01 4.31 14.21
CA VAL A 114 -8.40 4.70 15.48
C VAL A 114 -9.39 4.34 16.60
N PHE A 115 -9.12 3.24 17.30
CA PHE A 115 -9.97 2.77 18.40
C PHE A 115 -9.72 3.62 19.66
N TYR A 116 -10.80 4.09 20.27
CA TYR A 116 -10.78 4.65 21.62
C TYR A 116 -10.79 3.49 22.61
N ILE A 117 -9.72 3.38 23.39
CA ILE A 117 -9.56 2.31 24.37
C ILE A 117 -9.03 2.86 25.68
N THR A 118 -9.30 2.13 26.75
CA THR A 118 -8.73 2.40 28.08
C THR A 118 -7.28 1.93 28.16
N PRO A 119 -6.46 2.48 29.07
CA PRO A 119 -5.16 1.93 29.42
C PRO A 119 -5.13 0.42 29.61
N THR A 120 -6.07 -0.15 30.39
CA THR A 120 -6.13 -1.61 30.59
C THR A 120 -6.35 -2.36 29.26
N ASP A 121 -7.29 -1.93 28.44
CA ASP A 121 -7.57 -2.56 27.14
C ASP A 121 -6.38 -2.42 26.16
N ALA A 122 -5.65 -1.30 26.24
CA ALA A 122 -4.48 -1.03 25.41
C ALA A 122 -3.35 -2.02 25.69
N LEU A 123 -3.06 -2.32 26.96
CA LEU A 123 -2.08 -3.34 27.32
C LEU A 123 -2.45 -4.72 26.79
N GLN A 124 -3.71 -5.12 26.97
CA GLN A 124 -4.18 -6.42 26.52
C GLN A 124 -4.09 -6.56 24.99
N ARG A 125 -4.56 -5.55 24.25
CA ARG A 125 -4.51 -5.57 22.77
C ARG A 125 -3.09 -5.52 22.23
N PHE A 126 -2.19 -4.82 22.90
CA PHE A 126 -0.77 -4.79 22.54
C PHE A 126 -0.13 -6.17 22.73
N ALA A 127 -0.48 -6.89 23.81
CA ALA A 127 -0.04 -8.26 24.03
C ALA A 127 -0.56 -9.24 22.97
N GLU A 128 -1.80 -9.05 22.52
CA GLU A 128 -2.42 -9.89 21.49
C GLU A 128 -1.91 -9.61 20.06
N ASN A 129 -1.65 -8.34 19.72
CA ASN A 129 -1.26 -7.92 18.37
C ASN A 129 -0.25 -6.75 18.36
N PRO A 130 1.07 -7.03 18.46
CA PRO A 130 2.12 -6.00 18.46
C PRO A 130 2.38 -5.37 17.08
N SER A 131 1.56 -5.68 16.08
CA SER A 131 1.65 -5.12 14.72
C SER A 131 0.82 -3.84 14.55
N LYS A 132 -0.24 -3.66 15.36
CA LYS A 132 -1.10 -2.48 15.34
C LYS A 132 -0.70 -1.59 16.51
N ASN A 133 0.19 -0.63 16.28
CA ASN A 133 0.77 0.16 17.38
C ASN A 133 0.13 1.53 17.54
N ARG A 134 -0.70 2.00 16.60
CA ARG A 134 -1.36 3.30 16.70
C ARG A 134 -2.65 3.18 17.49
N PHE A 135 -2.71 3.81 18.65
CA PHE A 135 -3.87 3.78 19.53
C PHE A 135 -4.29 5.18 19.95
N ARG A 136 -5.59 5.33 20.22
CA ARG A 136 -6.13 6.50 20.90
C ARG A 136 -6.62 6.09 22.27
N LEU A 137 -5.83 6.44 23.26
CA LEU A 137 -6.05 6.09 24.64
C LEU A 137 -6.80 7.22 25.34
N GLY A 138 -7.84 6.89 26.09
CA GLY A 138 -8.56 7.82 26.96
C GLY A 138 -8.40 7.43 28.42
N GLY A 139 -8.11 8.40 29.28
CA GLY A 139 -7.98 8.16 30.72
C GLY A 139 -7.81 9.46 31.50
N LEU A 140 -7.53 9.34 32.79
CA LEU A 140 -7.28 10.46 33.70
C LEU A 140 -5.77 10.69 33.79
N VAL A 141 -5.33 11.95 33.88
CA VAL A 141 -3.93 12.26 34.19
C VAL A 141 -3.71 12.09 35.69
N LEU A 142 -2.75 11.26 36.07
CA LEU A 142 -2.42 11.04 37.47
C LEU A 142 -1.86 12.34 38.09
N GLU A 143 -2.32 12.68 39.30
CA GLU A 143 -1.87 13.86 40.03
C GLU A 143 -0.37 13.79 40.36
N GLY A 144 0.35 14.90 40.17
CA GLY A 144 1.79 14.99 40.36
C GLY A 144 2.64 14.20 39.36
N SER A 145 2.06 13.61 38.31
CA SER A 145 2.78 12.81 37.32
C SER A 145 3.38 13.61 36.17
N VAL A 146 3.04 14.90 36.04
CA VAL A 146 3.48 15.74 34.93
C VAL A 146 4.92 16.20 35.16
N VAL A 147 5.86 15.61 34.42
CA VAL A 147 7.30 15.90 34.50
C VAL A 147 7.77 16.57 33.22
N HIS A 148 8.60 17.60 33.38
CA HIS A 148 9.29 18.28 32.30
C HIS A 148 10.76 17.83 32.32
N PRO A 149 11.23 16.97 31.39
CA PRO A 149 12.60 16.47 31.39
C PRO A 149 13.66 17.57 31.19
N SER A 150 13.30 18.66 30.49
CA SER A 150 14.20 19.80 30.29
C SER A 150 13.42 21.11 30.30
N ALA A 151 13.97 22.14 30.95
CA ALA A 151 13.35 23.47 31.01
C ALA A 151 13.29 24.20 29.65
N SER A 152 14.00 23.70 28.64
CA SER A 152 14.11 24.32 27.31
C SER A 152 13.55 23.45 26.18
N SER A 153 13.15 22.20 26.44
CA SER A 153 12.52 21.35 25.42
C SER A 153 11.00 21.37 25.55
N PRO A 154 10.26 21.24 24.44
CA PRO A 154 8.80 21.06 24.47
C PRO A 154 8.40 19.61 24.82
N GLU A 155 9.29 18.82 25.42
CA GLU A 155 8.99 17.43 25.77
C GLU A 155 8.37 17.34 27.16
N MET A 156 7.35 16.50 27.30
CA MET A 156 6.58 16.30 28.52
C MET A 156 6.33 14.83 28.75
N GLU A 157 6.39 14.41 30.01
CA GLU A 157 6.03 13.07 30.43
C GLU A 157 4.89 13.16 31.44
N PHE A 158 3.87 12.32 31.28
CA PHE A 158 2.79 12.23 32.24
C PHE A 158 2.20 10.83 32.23
N VAL A 159 1.57 10.44 33.34
CA VAL A 159 0.96 9.12 33.49
C VAL A 159 -0.55 9.25 33.26
N VAL A 160 -1.08 8.42 32.38
CA VAL A 160 -2.52 8.29 32.16
C VAL A 160 -3.02 7.00 32.79
N THR A 161 -4.07 7.10 33.59
CA THR A 161 -4.66 6.01 34.36
C THR A 161 -6.16 5.91 34.13
N ASP A 162 -6.71 4.70 34.17
CA ASP A 162 -8.14 4.42 34.27
C ASP A 162 -8.54 3.91 35.67
N LEU A 163 -7.69 4.17 36.67
CA LEU A 163 -7.79 3.68 38.05
C LEU A 163 -7.46 2.19 38.22
N ILE A 164 -7.12 1.49 37.14
CA ILE A 164 -6.75 0.07 37.15
C ILE A 164 -5.32 -0.10 36.65
N THR A 165 -4.96 0.60 35.58
CA THR A 165 -3.68 0.49 34.89
C THR A 165 -3.10 1.85 34.57
N ASP A 166 -1.79 1.98 34.78
CA ASP A 166 -1.05 3.22 34.56
C ASP A 166 -0.15 3.07 33.32
N ILE A 167 -0.23 4.04 32.40
CA ILE A 167 0.60 4.09 31.20
C ILE A 167 1.36 5.41 31.16
N LEU A 168 2.69 5.34 31.01
CA LEU A 168 3.54 6.52 30.85
C LEU A 168 3.47 7.01 29.40
N VAL A 169 3.09 8.28 29.24
CA VAL A 169 2.95 8.94 27.95
C VAL A 169 4.09 9.94 27.76
N ARG A 170 4.73 9.90 26.59
CA ARG A 170 5.72 10.91 26.18
C ARG A 170 5.13 11.79 25.09
N TYR A 171 4.94 13.06 25.42
CA TYR A 171 4.39 14.05 24.49
C TYR A 171 5.46 15.05 24.08
N GLU A 172 5.55 15.31 22.77
CA GLU A 172 6.40 16.33 22.19
C GLU A 172 5.52 17.49 21.70
N GLY A 173 5.61 18.63 22.37
CA GLY A 173 4.88 19.85 22.01
C GLY A 173 4.40 20.65 23.21
N SER A 174 3.71 21.75 22.95
CA SER A 174 3.04 22.51 24.00
C SER A 174 1.72 21.83 24.39
N LEU A 175 1.53 21.57 25.68
CA LEU A 175 0.25 21.11 26.22
C LEU A 175 -0.78 22.24 26.11
N PRO A 176 -2.02 21.97 25.69
CA PRO A 176 -3.10 22.95 25.73
C PRO A 176 -3.36 23.45 27.16
N ASP A 177 -3.84 24.67 27.32
CA ASP A 177 -4.14 25.27 28.65
C ASP A 177 -5.25 24.52 29.43
N LEU A 178 -6.02 23.69 28.74
CA LEU A 178 -7.03 22.80 29.32
C LEU A 178 -6.43 21.51 29.91
N PHE A 179 -5.17 21.20 29.62
CA PHE A 179 -4.51 20.04 30.20
C PHE A 179 -4.18 20.32 31.67
N ARG A 180 -4.75 19.50 32.55
CA ARG A 180 -4.57 19.58 34.00
C ARG A 180 -4.52 18.17 34.56
N GLU A 181 -3.81 18.02 35.67
CA GLU A 181 -3.84 16.81 36.48
C GLU A 181 -5.27 16.53 37.01
N GLY A 182 -5.60 15.26 37.21
CA GLY A 182 -6.92 14.83 37.68
C GLY A 182 -8.06 14.97 36.65
N HIS A 183 -7.77 15.47 35.44
CA HIS A 183 -8.76 15.60 34.37
C HIS A 183 -8.65 14.48 33.34
N SER A 184 -9.76 14.21 32.65
CA SER A 184 -9.80 13.25 31.54
C SER A 184 -9.08 13.81 30.32
N VAL A 185 -8.16 13.03 29.76
CA VAL A 185 -7.43 13.34 28.54
C VAL A 185 -7.58 12.22 27.53
N VAL A 186 -7.37 12.57 26.26
CA VAL A 186 -7.30 11.60 25.18
C VAL A 186 -5.98 11.80 24.46
N VAL A 187 -5.18 10.75 24.41
CA VAL A 187 -3.86 10.73 23.78
C VAL A 187 -3.94 9.85 22.56
N GLU A 188 -3.34 10.28 21.45
CA GLU A 188 -3.14 9.45 20.27
C GLU A 188 -1.65 9.27 20.04
N GLY A 189 -1.18 8.03 19.93
CA GLY A 189 0.25 7.76 19.88
C GLY A 189 0.57 6.33 19.47
N PHE A 190 1.83 5.94 19.68
CA PHE A 190 2.31 4.61 19.35
C PHE A 190 2.77 3.88 20.61
N LEU A 191 2.14 2.74 20.91
CA LEU A 191 2.62 1.90 22.02
C LEU A 191 3.97 1.29 21.68
N ARG A 192 4.93 1.46 22.59
CA ARG A 192 6.26 0.83 22.55
C ARG A 192 6.49 0.07 23.85
N PRO A 193 7.14 -1.10 23.79
CA PRO A 193 7.59 -1.76 25.01
C PRO A 193 8.58 -0.85 25.72
N PHE A 194 8.49 -0.78 27.05
CA PHE A 194 9.45 -0.08 27.88
C PHE A 194 10.77 -0.86 27.86
N SER A 195 11.64 -0.55 26.89
CA SER A 195 13.03 -0.95 26.95
C SER A 195 13.81 0.13 27.70
N ALA A 196 14.45 -0.26 28.80
CA ALA A 196 15.28 0.61 29.64
C ALA A 196 16.56 1.13 28.92
N ASP A 197 16.65 0.98 27.60
CA ASP A 197 17.81 1.31 26.76
C ASP A 197 17.67 2.65 26.01
N VAL A 198 16.66 3.47 26.34
CA VAL A 198 16.60 4.87 25.87
C VAL A 198 17.58 5.70 26.72
N ASN A 199 18.85 5.55 26.41
CA ASN A 199 19.99 6.26 26.98
C ASN A 199 19.87 7.77 26.73
N GLY A 200 19.32 8.50 27.71
CA GLY A 200 19.70 9.87 28.00
C GLY A 200 20.61 9.85 29.24
N PRO A 201 21.83 10.42 29.21
CA PRO A 201 22.67 10.49 30.40
C PRO A 201 22.08 11.54 31.34
N ASN A 202 21.82 11.12 32.58
CA ASN A 202 21.18 11.84 33.69
C ASN A 202 19.65 11.68 33.75
N LEU A 203 19.17 10.95 34.74
CA LEU A 203 18.72 11.56 35.99
C LEU A 203 18.66 10.46 37.08
N ALA A 204 19.22 10.77 38.24
CA ALA A 204 19.10 9.95 39.44
C ALA A 204 17.62 9.90 39.85
N GLY A 205 17.03 8.70 39.83
CA GLY A 205 15.65 8.51 40.28
C GLY A 205 15.52 8.56 41.80
N PRO A 206 14.38 9.03 42.35
CA PRO A 206 13.98 8.63 43.68
C PRO A 206 13.02 7.43 43.62
N LYS A 207 13.44 6.41 44.36
CA LYS A 207 12.65 5.43 45.14
C LYS A 207 11.51 4.67 44.42
N ARG A 208 11.86 3.44 44.01
CA ARG A 208 10.93 2.35 43.74
C ARG A 208 9.98 2.10 44.93
N VAL A 209 8.69 2.02 44.65
CA VAL A 209 7.68 1.36 45.49
C VAL A 209 6.84 0.50 44.56
N GLY A 210 6.73 -0.79 44.89
CA GLY A 210 5.80 -1.74 44.29
C GLY A 210 6.43 -2.73 43.31
N GLU A 211 6.70 -3.95 43.79
CA GLU A 211 6.80 -5.14 42.94
C GLU A 211 5.44 -5.37 42.27
N GLY A 212 5.39 -5.08 40.98
CA GLY A 212 4.51 -5.68 40.01
C GLY A 212 5.36 -5.87 38.77
N GLU A 213 5.36 -7.05 38.18
CA GLU A 213 6.00 -7.31 36.89
C GLU A 213 5.19 -6.57 35.81
N GLU A 214 5.31 -5.25 35.81
CA GLU A 214 4.59 -4.38 34.89
C GLU A 214 5.29 -4.47 33.55
N HIS A 215 4.55 -5.01 32.57
CA HIS A 215 4.83 -4.81 31.17
C HIS A 215 4.64 -3.32 30.86
N GLY A 216 5.62 -2.50 31.28
CA GLY A 216 5.61 -1.08 31.01
C GLY A 216 5.57 -0.89 29.50
N VAL A 217 4.62 -0.11 29.03
CA VAL A 217 4.58 0.37 27.65
C VAL A 217 4.47 1.88 27.68
N LEU A 218 5.14 2.51 26.73
CA LEU A 218 5.13 3.95 26.54
C LEU A 218 4.28 4.29 25.33
N LEU A 219 3.51 5.37 25.43
CA LEU A 219 2.79 5.99 24.31
C LEU A 219 3.58 7.16 23.71
#